data_AF-A0A431FV38-F1
#
_entry.id   AF-A0A431FV38-F1
#
_cell.length_a   1.000
_cell.length_b   1.000
_cell.length_c   1.000
_cell.angle_alpha   90.00
_cell.angle_beta   90.00
_cell.angle_gamma   90.00
#
_symmetry.space_group_name_H-M   'P 1'
#
loop_
_entity.id
_entity.type
_entity.pdbx_description
1 polymer ?
#
loop_
_entity_poly.entity_id
_entity_poly.type
_entity_poly.pdbx_seq_one_letter_code
_entity_poly.pdbx_strand_id
1 'polypeptide(L)' 'MADITDIKTILYTEKSLNLQEQGVVVIQTS' A
#
# COMPACT_ATOMS: atom_id res chain seq x y z
N MET A 1 -4.36 -8.02 -14.16
CA MET A 1 -4.99 -7.67 -12.88
C MET A 1 -3.86 -7.60 -11.86
N ALA A 2 -3.89 -6.67 -10.90
CA ALA A 2 -2.91 -6.73 -9.81
C ALA A 2 -3.27 -7.94 -8.94
N ASP A 3 -2.43 -8.98 -8.96
CA ASP A 3 -2.64 -10.16 -8.12
C ASP A 3 -2.26 -9.83 -6.68
N ILE A 4 -3.27 -9.81 -5.81
CA ILE A 4 -3.14 -9.46 -4.39
C ILE A 4 -2.29 -10.48 -3.61
N THR A 5 -2.04 -11.65 -4.21
CA THR A 5 -1.20 -12.71 -3.65
C THR A 5 0.29 -12.32 -3.62
N ASP A 6 0.71 -11.32 -4.42
CA ASP A 6 2.11 -10.85 -4.50
C ASP A 6 2.44 -9.66 -3.58
N ILE A 7 1.62 -9.39 -2.56
CA ILE A 7 1.94 -8.36 -1.57
C ILE A 7 3.21 -8.75 -0.81
N LYS A 8 4.26 -7.93 -0.92
CA LYS A 8 5.52 -8.10 -0.18
C LYS A 8 5.54 -7.29 1.11
N THR A 9 5.15 -6.01 1.02
CA THR A 9 5.22 -5.10 2.16
C THR A 9 4.24 -3.95 2.01
N ILE A 10 3.84 -3.38 3.15
CA ILE A 10 3.06 -2.14 3.23
C ILE A 10 4.05 -0.99 3.40
N LEU A 11 3.93 0.06 2.58
CA LEU A 11 4.79 1.23 2.70
C LEU A 11 4.25 2.18 3.76
N TYR A 12 5.09 2.53 4.74
CA TYR A 12 4.81 3.55 5.75
C TYR A 12 5.75 4.74 5.55
N THR A 13 5.25 5.73 4.84
CA THR A 13 5.88 7.03 4.58
C THR A 13 4.86 8.10 4.97
N GLU A 14 5.29 9.34 5.16
CA GLU A 14 4.35 10.43 5.45
C GLU A 14 3.22 10.50 4.42
N LYS A 15 3.56 10.34 3.13
CA LYS A 15 2.59 10.33 2.05
C LYS A 15 1.60 9.16 2.14
N SER A 16 2.06 7.95 2.45
CA SER A 16 1.18 6.78 2.54
C SER A 16 0.32 6.77 3.80
N LEU A 17 0.78 7.39 4.90
CA LEU A 17 -0.02 7.60 6.10
C LEU A 17 -1.19 8.57 5.84
N ASN A 18 -0.94 9.68 5.14
CA ASN A 18 -2.01 10.61 4.73
C ASN A 18 -3.06 9.91 3.83
N LEU A 19 -2.61 9.01 2.95
CA LEU A 19 -3.52 8.22 2.11
C LEU A 19 -4.29 7.17 2.92
N GLN A 20 -3.68 6.63 3.97
CA GLN A 20 -4.34 5.67 4.86
C GLN A 20 -5.51 6.31 5.62
N GLU A 21 -5.38 7.57 6.04
CA GLU A 21 -6.49 8.35 6.63
C GLU A 21 -7.66 8.57 5.64
N GLN A 22 -7.38 8.50 4.33
CA GLN A 22 -8.38 8.57 3.26
C GLN A 22 -8.90 7.18 2.85
N GLY A 23 -8.53 6.12 3.58
CA GLY A 23 -8.94 4.75 3.31
C GLY A 23 -8.14 4.04 2.21
N VAL A 24 -6.99 4.58 1.80
CA VAL A 24 -6.13 4.04 0.74
C VAL A 24 -4.83 3.46 1.32
N VAL A 25 -4.56 2.18 1.05
CA VAL A 25 -3.33 1.50 1.51
C VAL A 25 -2.36 1.34 0.34
N VAL A 26 -1.10 1.73 0.54
CA VAL A 26 -0.04 1.60 -0.46
C VAL A 26 0.79 0.36 -0.17
N ILE A 27 0.81 -0.57 -1.13
CA ILE A 27 1.51 -1.84 -1.07
C ILE A 27 2.58 -1.94 -2.16
N GLN A 28 3.70 -2.58 -1.84
CA GLN A 28 4.65 -3.03 -2.85
C GLN A 28 4.29 -4.45 -3.27
N THR A 29 4.09 -4.63 -4.58
CA THR A 29 3.96 -5.93 -5.22
C THR A 29 5.28 -6.37 -5.85
N SER A 30 5.42 -7.66 -6.17
CA SER A 30 6.51 -8.17 -7.01
C SER A 30 6.43 -7.66 -8.44
#